data_AF-A0A2E3SNJ5-F1
#
_entry.id   AF-A0A2E3SNJ5-F1
#
_cell.length_a   1.000
_cell.length_b   1.000
_cell.length_c   1.000
_cell.angle_alpha   90.00
_cell.angle_beta   90.00
_cell.angle_gamma   90.00
#
_symmetry.space_group_name_H-M   'P 1'
#
loop_
_entity.id
_entity.type
_entity.pdbx_description
1 polymer ?
#
loop_
_entity_poly.entity_id
_entity_poly.type
_entity_poly.pdbx_seq_one_letter_code
_entity_poly.pdbx_strand_id
1 'polypeptide(L)'
;MTKVIGLMKDYNQTGLYDPVESLLLYLSENNRIVYVKLNEHHTKATINLIEAAWIKVFPDQPFLYTYLKDDLFEQIRPDEKRGVLFAVFSLIVIAIAILGVFGLASFTIEQRTKEIAVRKVLGAGLGNIIKLIFIDYLILIMIAILIAFPTAFLLMQKFLENYEYQTQLKIDSFVIAALGLMVITFCTIIYHTLKVAKSNPVDSLRIE
;
A
#
# COMPACT_ATOMS: atom_id res chain seq x y z
N MET A 1 27.81 27.22 -34.43
CA MET A 1 27.75 25.74 -34.43
C MET A 1 28.15 25.26 -33.06
N THR A 2 27.24 24.63 -32.32
CA THR A 2 27.51 24.02 -31.02
C THR A 2 28.27 22.71 -31.23
N LYS A 3 29.46 22.57 -30.62
CA LYS A 3 30.27 21.35 -30.67
C LYS A 3 29.90 20.48 -29.47
N VAL A 4 29.49 19.23 -29.73
CA VAL A 4 29.25 18.26 -28.66
C VAL A 4 30.61 17.83 -28.08
N ILE A 5 30.79 18.04 -26.78
CA ILE A 5 32.05 17.75 -26.06
C ILE A 5 31.99 16.49 -25.18
N GLY A 6 30.80 15.94 -24.96
CA GLY A 6 30.61 14.75 -24.13
C GLY A 6 29.15 14.31 -24.11
N LEU A 7 28.94 13.09 -23.62
CA LEU A 7 27.62 12.49 -23.37
C LEU A 7 27.58 12.07 -21.91
N MET A 8 26.45 12.29 -21.25
CA MET A 8 26.20 11.86 -19.88
C MET A 8 25.19 10.72 -19.90
N LYS A 9 25.24 9.84 -18.90
CA LYS A 9 24.19 8.84 -18.68
C LYS A 9 22.88 9.54 -18.29
N ASP A 10 21.78 9.01 -18.80
CA ASP A 10 20.43 9.45 -18.48
C ASP A 10 20.22 9.60 -16.96
N TYR A 11 19.62 10.73 -16.58
CA TYR A 11 19.19 11.01 -15.21
C TYR A 11 17.83 11.69 -15.24
N ASN A 12 17.05 11.48 -14.20
CA ASN A 12 15.71 12.05 -14.12
C ASN A 12 15.76 13.50 -13.63
N GLN A 13 15.16 14.41 -14.40
CA GLN A 13 15.33 15.86 -14.28
C GLN A 13 14.04 16.62 -13.95
N THR A 14 12.89 16.07 -14.31
CA THR A 14 11.56 16.71 -14.18
C THR A 14 10.63 15.95 -13.21
N GLY A 15 10.90 14.67 -12.95
CA GLY A 15 10.17 13.86 -11.97
C GLY A 15 10.13 12.39 -12.35
N LEU A 16 9.91 11.49 -11.38
CA LEU A 16 9.90 10.02 -11.58
C LEU A 16 8.87 9.49 -12.58
N TYR A 17 7.97 10.35 -13.04
CA TYR A 17 6.81 10.05 -13.88
C TYR A 17 6.98 10.47 -15.34
N ASP A 18 7.91 11.38 -15.61
CA ASP A 18 8.11 11.93 -16.94
C ASP A 18 9.24 11.18 -17.67
N PRO A 19 9.12 11.02 -19.00
CA PRO A 19 10.20 10.48 -19.80
C PRO A 19 11.47 11.29 -19.64
N VAL A 20 12.63 10.63 -19.70
CA VAL A 20 13.92 11.33 -19.72
C VAL A 20 14.03 12.10 -21.03
N GLU A 21 13.68 13.39 -20.99
CA GLU A 21 13.75 14.27 -22.15
C GLU A 21 15.20 14.51 -22.59
N SER A 22 15.39 14.83 -23.88
CA SER A 22 16.71 15.17 -24.41
C SER A 22 17.22 16.47 -23.80
N LEU A 23 18.20 16.37 -22.90
CA LEU A 23 18.82 17.53 -22.28
C LEU A 23 20.10 17.94 -23.01
N LEU A 24 20.17 19.23 -23.39
CA LEU A 24 21.40 19.86 -23.85
C LEU A 24 21.94 20.80 -22.77
N LEU A 25 23.07 20.42 -22.20
CA LEU A 25 23.85 21.30 -21.32
C LEU A 25 24.84 22.10 -22.16
N TYR A 26 24.79 23.42 -22.03
CA TYR A 26 25.77 24.32 -22.64
C TYR A 26 26.26 25.31 -21.61
N LEU A 27 27.52 25.73 -21.75
CA LEU A 27 28.09 26.76 -20.91
C LEU A 27 27.55 28.12 -21.37
N SER A 28 26.83 28.80 -20.47
CA SER A 28 26.41 30.19 -20.64
C SER A 28 27.15 31.06 -19.64
N GLU A 29 27.56 32.25 -20.06
CA GLU A 29 28.16 33.26 -19.16
C GLU A 29 27.10 33.94 -18.29
N ASN A 30 25.82 33.88 -18.70
CA ASN A 30 24.70 34.49 -18.00
C ASN A 30 23.79 33.42 -17.37
N ASN A 31 24.24 32.83 -16.27
CA ASN A 31 23.47 31.83 -15.52
C ASN A 31 22.67 32.52 -14.41
N ARG A 32 21.36 32.24 -14.36
CA ARG A 32 20.47 32.75 -13.30
C ARG A 32 20.57 31.96 -12.00
N ILE A 33 21.16 30.77 -12.04
CA ILE A 33 21.26 29.83 -10.93
C ILE A 33 22.69 29.30 -10.85
N VAL A 34 23.23 29.23 -9.64
CA VAL A 34 24.54 28.65 -9.36
C VAL A 34 24.36 27.43 -8.46
N TYR A 35 24.81 26.27 -8.93
CA TYR A 35 24.81 25.05 -8.12
C TYR A 35 26.12 24.93 -7.35
N VAL A 36 26.03 24.85 -6.02
CA VAL A 36 27.20 24.68 -5.15
C VAL A 36 27.07 23.35 -4.41
N LYS A 37 28.07 22.48 -4.58
CA LYS A 37 28.16 21.23 -3.82
C LYS A 37 28.87 21.50 -2.50
N LEU A 38 28.15 21.32 -1.39
CA LEU A 38 28.67 21.49 -0.04
C LEU A 38 29.17 20.15 0.53
N ASN A 39 30.19 20.20 1.39
CA ASN A 39 30.62 19.06 2.20
C ASN A 39 29.79 19.02 3.50
N GLU A 40 29.34 17.84 3.92
CA GLU A 40 28.30 17.67 4.96
C GLU A 40 28.69 18.20 6.36
N HIS A 41 29.98 18.39 6.62
CA HIS A 41 30.48 18.73 7.96
C HIS A 41 30.34 20.21 8.37
N HIS A 42 30.17 21.16 7.43
CA HIS A 42 30.20 22.61 7.75
C HIS A 42 29.17 23.45 6.95
N THR A 43 27.94 22.96 6.80
CA THR A 43 26.92 23.56 5.93
C THR A 43 26.61 25.03 6.23
N LYS A 44 26.36 25.40 7.49
CA LYS A 44 26.00 26.79 7.86
C LYS A 44 27.14 27.78 7.70
N ALA A 45 28.34 27.42 8.17
CA ALA A 45 29.51 28.29 8.05
C ALA A 45 29.89 28.54 6.58
N THR A 46 29.75 27.51 5.74
CA THR A 46 30.03 27.62 4.30
C THR A 46 29.00 28.50 3.59
N ILE A 47 27.71 28.40 3.93
CA ILE A 47 26.67 29.28 3.38
C ILE A 47 26.95 30.75 3.72
N ASN A 48 27.31 31.06 4.96
CA ASN A 48 27.64 32.44 5.36
C ASN A 48 28.85 32.99 4.59
N LEU A 49 29.85 32.14 4.30
CA LEU A 49 30.99 32.54 3.45
C LEU A 49 30.57 32.81 2.01
N ILE A 50 29.67 31.98 1.47
CA ILE A 50 29.12 32.17 0.12
C ILE A 50 28.29 33.45 0.07
N GLU A 51 27.45 33.72 1.07
CA GLU A 51 26.65 34.94 1.17
C GLU A 51 27.54 36.20 1.20
N ALA A 52 28.59 36.20 2.03
CA ALA A 52 29.53 37.31 2.10
C ALA A 52 30.26 37.54 0.76
N ALA A 53 30.64 36.46 0.07
CA ALA A 53 31.24 36.55 -1.26
C ALA A 53 30.24 37.04 -2.31
N TRP A 54 28.98 36.60 -2.23
CA TRP A 54 27.91 36.99 -3.14
C TRP A 54 27.62 38.47 -3.07
N ILE A 55 27.39 39.02 -1.86
CA ILE A 55 27.10 40.44 -1.65
C ILE A 55 28.27 41.32 -2.12
N LYS A 56 29.52 40.84 -2.00
CA LYS A 56 30.70 41.57 -2.48
C LYS A 56 30.76 41.68 -4.01
N VAL A 57 30.30 40.65 -4.73
CA VAL A 57 30.34 40.60 -6.19
C VAL A 57 29.06 41.18 -6.80
N PHE A 58 27.92 40.99 -6.15
CA PHE A 58 26.58 41.37 -6.62
C PHE A 58 25.80 42.13 -5.52
N PRO A 59 26.18 43.37 -5.19
CA PRO A 59 25.56 44.13 -4.10
C PRO A 59 24.08 44.46 -4.33
N ASP A 60 23.63 44.54 -5.58
CA ASP A 60 22.25 44.86 -5.94
C ASP A 60 21.34 43.63 -6.04
N GLN A 61 21.85 42.41 -5.75
CA GLN A 61 21.07 41.17 -5.82
C GLN A 61 20.98 40.48 -4.47
N PRO A 62 19.77 40.19 -3.95
CA PRO A 62 19.62 39.47 -2.69
C PRO A 62 20.15 38.05 -2.82
N PHE A 63 20.85 37.58 -1.78
CA PHE A 63 21.29 36.20 -1.70
C PHE A 63 20.09 35.30 -1.38
N LEU A 64 19.61 34.57 -2.40
CA LEU A 64 18.55 33.58 -2.27
C LEU A 64 19.15 32.21 -2.52
N TYR A 65 18.91 31.27 -1.61
CA TYR A 65 19.35 29.90 -1.76
C TYR A 65 18.23 28.94 -1.34
N THR A 66 18.17 27.81 -2.04
CA THR A 66 17.31 26.68 -1.70
C THR A 66 18.18 25.43 -1.67
N TYR A 67 17.93 24.54 -0.73
CA TYR A 67 18.57 23.23 -0.76
C TYR A 67 17.92 22.39 -1.86
N LEU A 68 18.75 21.84 -2.74
CA LEU A 68 18.27 20.94 -3.80
C LEU A 68 17.46 19.75 -3.24
N LYS A 69 17.79 19.30 -2.02
CA LYS A 69 17.01 18.26 -1.33
C LYS A 69 15.57 18.70 -1.08
N ASP A 70 15.35 19.94 -0.65
CA ASP A 70 14.01 20.43 -0.32
C ASP A 70 13.12 20.51 -1.56
N ASP A 71 13.67 21.01 -2.69
CA ASP A 71 12.97 21.01 -3.99
C ASP A 71 12.62 19.59 -4.47
N LEU A 72 13.53 18.63 -4.31
CA LEU A 72 13.27 17.22 -4.61
C LEU A 72 12.20 16.61 -3.70
N PHE A 73 12.22 16.94 -2.40
CA PHE A 73 11.22 16.45 -1.45
C PHE A 73 9.82 17.04 -1.74
N GLU A 74 9.71 18.27 -2.24
CA GLU A 74 8.43 18.84 -2.64
C GLU A 74 7.80 18.10 -3.82
N GLN A 75 8.61 17.56 -4.74
CA GLN A 75 8.13 16.76 -5.86
C GLN A 75 7.63 15.37 -5.44
N ILE A 76 8.16 14.79 -4.36
CA ILE A 76 7.82 13.43 -3.88
C ILE A 76 6.65 13.43 -2.87
N ARG A 77 6.42 14.55 -2.16
CA ARG A 77 5.33 14.71 -1.18
C ARG A 77 3.93 14.30 -1.68
N PRO A 78 3.51 14.58 -2.92
CA PRO A 78 2.20 14.17 -3.41
C PRO A 78 2.00 12.65 -3.38
N ASP A 79 3.03 11.87 -3.69
CA ASP A 79 2.92 10.41 -3.76
C ASP A 79 2.93 9.75 -2.38
N GLU A 80 3.68 10.30 -1.43
CA GLU A 80 3.58 9.89 -0.02
C GLU A 80 2.16 10.09 0.52
N LYS A 81 1.56 11.26 0.24
CA LYS A 81 0.18 11.55 0.66
C LYS A 81 -0.83 10.60 0.01
N ARG A 82 -0.67 10.29 -1.28
CA ARG A 82 -1.51 9.30 -1.98
C ARG A 82 -1.38 7.91 -1.35
N GLY A 83 -0.17 7.47 -1.05
CA GLY A 83 0.09 6.19 -0.39
C GLY A 83 -0.61 6.09 0.97
N VAL A 84 -0.55 7.14 1.78
CA VAL A 84 -1.27 7.20 3.06
C VAL A 84 -2.79 7.12 2.87
N LEU A 85 -3.34 7.84 1.87
CA LEU A 85 -4.77 7.78 1.55
C LEU A 85 -5.21 6.36 1.18
N PHE A 86 -4.46 5.69 0.30
CA PHE A 86 -4.75 4.32 -0.09
C PHE A 86 -4.67 3.37 1.11
N ALA A 87 -3.67 3.52 1.98
CA ALA A 87 -3.55 2.70 3.19
C ALA A 87 -4.77 2.84 4.12
N VAL A 88 -5.25 4.08 4.33
CA VAL A 88 -6.45 4.34 5.14
C VAL A 88 -7.69 3.74 4.49
N PHE A 89 -7.89 3.91 3.18
CA PHE A 89 -9.01 3.31 2.48
C PHE A 89 -8.97 1.78 2.52
N SER A 90 -7.79 1.18 2.32
CA SER A 90 -7.62 -0.28 2.44
C SER A 90 -8.00 -0.77 3.84
N LEU A 91 -7.59 -0.06 4.91
CA LEU A 91 -7.96 -0.40 6.27
C LEU A 91 -9.48 -0.38 6.48
N ILE A 92 -10.16 0.65 5.97
CA ILE A 92 -11.62 0.77 6.05
C ILE A 92 -12.31 -0.37 5.30
N VAL A 93 -11.85 -0.68 4.08
CA VAL A 93 -12.39 -1.77 3.26
C VAL A 93 -12.21 -3.12 3.97
N ILE A 94 -11.04 -3.37 4.58
CA ILE A 94 -10.78 -4.58 5.36
C ILE A 94 -11.75 -4.67 6.56
N ALA A 95 -11.96 -3.57 7.28
CA ALA A 95 -12.90 -3.55 8.41
C ALA A 95 -14.34 -3.87 7.97
N ILE A 96 -14.80 -3.30 6.85
CA ILE A 96 -16.11 -3.57 6.27
C ILE A 96 -16.22 -5.04 5.82
N ALA A 97 -15.17 -5.58 5.19
CA ALA A 97 -15.15 -6.98 4.75
C ALA A 97 -15.26 -7.94 5.94
N ILE A 98 -14.56 -7.66 7.05
CA ILE A 98 -14.65 -8.46 8.29
C ILE A 98 -16.07 -8.43 8.85
N LEU A 99 -16.72 -7.27 8.87
CA LEU A 99 -18.13 -7.14 9.29
C LEU A 99 -19.07 -7.93 8.38
N GLY A 100 -18.82 -7.94 7.07
CA GLY A 100 -19.59 -8.74 6.11
C GLY A 100 -19.46 -10.24 6.36
N VAL A 101 -18.23 -10.74 6.54
CA VAL A 101 -17.97 -12.16 6.87
C VAL A 101 -18.59 -12.51 8.22
N PHE A 102 -18.52 -11.62 9.21
CA PHE A 102 -19.17 -11.79 10.51
C PHE A 102 -20.70 -11.89 10.41
N GLY A 103 -21.31 -11.05 9.57
CA GLY A 103 -22.75 -11.08 9.31
C GLY A 103 -23.19 -12.38 8.63
N LEU A 104 -22.47 -12.79 7.59
CA LEU A 104 -22.71 -14.07 6.90
C LEU A 104 -22.55 -15.27 7.85
N ALA A 105 -21.49 -15.28 8.67
CA ALA A 105 -21.23 -16.35 9.63
C ALA A 105 -22.35 -16.46 10.67
N SER A 106 -22.81 -15.33 11.21
CA SER A 106 -23.92 -15.29 12.16
C SER A 106 -25.20 -15.87 11.55
N PHE A 107 -25.55 -15.45 10.32
CA PHE A 107 -26.75 -15.90 9.63
C PHE A 107 -26.71 -17.40 9.27
N THR A 108 -25.57 -17.88 8.75
CA THR A 108 -25.40 -19.31 8.42
C THR A 108 -25.51 -20.20 9.66
N ILE A 109 -24.95 -19.75 10.78
CA ILE A 109 -25.03 -20.49 12.04
C ILE A 109 -26.47 -20.57 12.51
N GLU A 110 -27.21 -19.46 12.50
CA GLU A 110 -28.61 -19.42 12.92
C GLU A 110 -29.45 -20.43 12.12
N GLN A 111 -29.33 -20.44 10.79
CA GLN A 111 -29.99 -21.42 9.92
C GLN A 111 -29.60 -22.87 10.21
N ARG A 112 -28.34 -23.12 10.57
CA ARG A 112 -27.81 -24.47 10.81
C ARG A 112 -27.83 -24.90 12.27
N THR A 113 -28.36 -24.07 13.17
CA THR A 113 -28.40 -24.36 14.62
C THR A 113 -29.08 -25.69 14.92
N LYS A 114 -30.19 -26.02 14.22
CA LYS A 114 -30.93 -27.27 14.41
C LYS A 114 -30.12 -28.51 14.00
N GLU A 115 -29.44 -28.48 12.85
CA GLU A 115 -28.55 -29.59 12.42
C GLU A 115 -27.36 -29.77 13.37
N ILE A 116 -26.77 -28.65 13.81
CA ILE A 116 -25.61 -28.64 14.71
C ILE A 116 -26.02 -29.19 16.09
N ALA A 117 -27.19 -28.80 16.61
CA ALA A 117 -27.73 -29.27 17.88
C ALA A 117 -28.01 -30.78 17.84
N VAL A 118 -28.66 -31.29 16.78
CA VAL A 118 -28.92 -32.73 16.61
C VAL A 118 -27.61 -33.53 16.55
N ARG A 119 -26.63 -33.08 15.76
CA ARG A 119 -25.30 -33.74 15.70
C ARG A 119 -24.57 -33.73 17.04
N LYS A 120 -24.65 -32.64 17.80
CA LYS A 120 -24.03 -32.51 19.13
C LYS A 120 -24.66 -33.47 20.14
N VAL A 121 -25.99 -33.65 20.12
CA VAL A 121 -26.71 -34.62 20.96
C VAL A 121 -26.37 -36.06 20.57
N LEU A 122 -26.13 -36.32 19.28
CA LEU A 122 -25.63 -37.60 18.77
C LEU A 122 -24.14 -37.87 19.05
N GLY A 123 -23.46 -37.01 19.83
CA GLY A 123 -22.07 -37.19 20.24
C GLY A 123 -21.02 -36.68 19.24
N ALA A 124 -21.42 -35.89 18.24
CA ALA A 124 -20.45 -35.28 17.32
C ALA A 124 -19.55 -34.28 18.07
N GLY A 125 -18.23 -34.51 17.99
CA GLY A 125 -17.24 -33.62 18.58
C GLY A 125 -17.24 -32.22 17.95
N LEU A 126 -16.93 -31.22 18.75
CA LEU A 126 -16.77 -29.80 18.38
C LEU A 126 -15.92 -29.59 17.11
N GLY A 127 -14.85 -30.39 16.96
CA GLY A 127 -13.95 -30.33 15.80
C GLY A 127 -14.62 -30.66 14.46
N ASN A 128 -15.60 -31.57 14.44
CA ASN A 128 -16.33 -31.91 13.21
C ASN A 128 -17.23 -30.76 12.75
N ILE A 129 -17.81 -30.01 13.70
CA ILE A 129 -18.64 -28.84 13.40
C ILE A 129 -17.77 -27.71 12.84
N ILE A 130 -16.62 -27.44 13.47
CA ILE A 130 -15.64 -26.46 12.99
C ILE A 130 -15.19 -26.80 11.58
N LYS A 131 -14.83 -28.07 11.32
CA LYS A 131 -14.35 -28.52 10.01
C LYS A 131 -15.40 -28.35 8.91
N LEU A 132 -16.66 -28.68 9.20
CA LEU A 132 -17.75 -28.54 8.23
C LEU A 132 -17.93 -27.08 7.82
N ILE A 133 -18.03 -26.17 8.80
CA ILE A 133 -18.19 -24.74 8.54
C ILE A 133 -16.96 -24.19 7.82
N PHE A 134 -15.76 -24.59 8.24
CA PHE A 134 -14.53 -24.12 7.61
C PHE A 134 -14.42 -24.50 6.14
N ILE A 135 -14.81 -25.72 5.75
CA ILE A 135 -14.79 -26.16 4.35
C ILE A 135 -15.73 -25.31 3.49
N ASP A 136 -16.94 -25.03 3.97
CA ASP A 136 -17.91 -24.21 3.24
C ASP A 136 -17.36 -22.78 2.99
N TYR A 137 -16.72 -22.18 3.99
CA TYR A 137 -16.07 -20.88 3.85
C TYR A 137 -14.82 -20.93 2.97
N LEU A 138 -14.05 -22.01 3.02
CA LEU A 138 -12.84 -22.17 2.20
C LEU A 138 -13.18 -22.20 0.71
N ILE A 139 -14.28 -22.85 0.32
CA ILE A 139 -14.77 -22.85 -1.07
C ILE A 139 -15.13 -21.42 -1.51
N LEU A 140 -15.87 -20.68 -0.67
CA LEU A 140 -16.21 -19.28 -0.95
C LEU A 140 -14.97 -18.39 -1.13
N ILE A 141 -13.96 -18.55 -0.27
CA ILE A 141 -12.70 -17.81 -0.36
C ILE A 141 -11.94 -18.18 -1.64
N MET A 142 -11.89 -19.47 -2.00
CA MET A 142 -11.21 -19.91 -3.22
C MET A 142 -11.84 -19.30 -4.47
N ILE A 143 -13.17 -19.26 -4.54
CA ILE A 143 -13.89 -18.61 -5.64
C ILE A 143 -13.58 -17.10 -5.66
N ALA A 144 -13.60 -16.45 -4.50
CA ALA A 144 -13.28 -15.03 -4.39
C ALA A 144 -11.85 -14.73 -4.84
N ILE A 145 -10.85 -15.50 -4.40
CA ILE A 145 -9.44 -15.35 -4.80
C ILE A 145 -9.27 -15.57 -6.30
N LEU A 146 -9.91 -16.60 -6.86
CA LEU A 146 -9.83 -16.93 -8.28
C LEU A 146 -10.30 -15.78 -9.18
N ILE A 147 -11.28 -14.99 -8.71
CA ILE A 147 -11.81 -13.83 -9.45
C ILE A 147 -11.03 -12.56 -9.11
N ALA A 148 -10.72 -12.34 -7.83
CA ALA A 148 -10.08 -11.13 -7.35
C ALA A 148 -8.62 -11.00 -7.81
N PHE A 149 -7.86 -12.10 -7.87
CA PHE A 149 -6.44 -12.03 -8.20
C PHE A 149 -6.20 -11.65 -9.66
N PRO A 150 -6.85 -12.28 -10.66
CA PRO A 150 -6.69 -11.87 -12.05
C PRO A 150 -7.20 -10.45 -12.30
N THR A 151 -8.33 -10.07 -11.70
CA THR A 151 -8.88 -8.71 -11.88
C THR A 151 -7.97 -7.65 -11.26
N ALA A 152 -7.47 -7.87 -10.04
CA ALA A 152 -6.50 -6.98 -9.41
C ALA A 152 -5.19 -6.90 -10.21
N PHE A 153 -4.68 -8.03 -10.72
CA PHE A 153 -3.48 -8.05 -11.54
C PHE A 153 -3.64 -7.22 -12.82
N LEU A 154 -4.74 -7.41 -13.55
CA LEU A 154 -5.01 -6.67 -14.80
C LEU A 154 -5.21 -5.17 -14.56
N LEU A 155 -5.94 -4.80 -13.52
CA LEU A 155 -6.15 -3.39 -13.16
C LEU A 155 -4.84 -2.73 -12.75
N MET A 156 -4.03 -3.41 -11.95
CA MET A 156 -2.76 -2.88 -11.49
C MET A 156 -1.75 -2.81 -12.62
N GLN A 157 -1.72 -3.79 -13.54
CA GLN A 157 -0.89 -3.72 -14.74
C GLN A 157 -1.25 -2.51 -15.60
N LYS A 158 -2.54 -2.29 -15.90
CA LYS A 158 -3.00 -1.11 -16.63
C LYS A 158 -2.71 0.20 -15.91
N PHE A 159 -2.77 0.20 -14.57
CA PHE A 159 -2.41 1.37 -13.78
C PHE A 159 -0.91 1.67 -13.93
N LEU A 160 -0.06 0.64 -13.81
CA LEU A 160 1.40 0.72 -13.94
C LEU A 160 1.89 1.05 -15.35
N GLU A 161 1.14 0.71 -16.40
CA GLU A 161 1.48 1.07 -17.79
C GLU A 161 1.58 2.59 -18.01
N ASN A 162 0.92 3.40 -17.18
CA ASN A 162 1.04 4.86 -17.23
C ASN A 162 2.34 5.39 -16.60
N TYR A 163 3.19 4.51 -16.07
CA TYR A 163 4.40 4.85 -15.34
C TYR A 163 5.62 4.28 -16.05
N GLU A 164 6.57 5.15 -16.42
CA GLU A 164 7.78 4.74 -17.13
C GLU A 164 8.71 3.87 -16.26
N TYR A 165 8.82 4.21 -14.97
CA TYR A 165 9.48 3.39 -13.94
C TYR A 165 8.45 2.59 -13.14
N GLN A 166 8.02 1.46 -13.70
CA GLN A 166 7.07 0.56 -13.05
C GLN A 166 7.76 -0.53 -12.21
N THR A 167 7.23 -0.78 -11.02
CA THR A 167 7.63 -1.92 -10.19
C THR A 167 6.94 -3.18 -10.70
N GLN A 168 7.69 -4.27 -10.89
CA GLN A 168 7.06 -5.54 -11.26
C GLN A 168 6.12 -6.03 -10.16
N LEU A 169 4.92 -6.45 -10.53
CA LEU A 169 3.96 -7.04 -9.61
C LEU A 169 4.50 -8.37 -9.09
N LYS A 170 4.96 -8.36 -7.84
CA LYS A 170 5.43 -9.56 -7.16
C LYS A 170 4.24 -10.40 -6.72
N ILE A 171 4.29 -11.68 -7.08
CA ILE A 171 3.33 -12.70 -6.63
C ILE A 171 3.29 -12.76 -5.09
N ASP A 172 4.41 -12.46 -4.42
CA ASP A 172 4.53 -12.43 -2.96
C ASP A 172 3.43 -11.59 -2.29
N SER A 173 3.10 -10.41 -2.84
CA SER A 173 2.07 -9.54 -2.28
C SER A 173 0.68 -10.18 -2.30
N PHE A 174 0.36 -10.93 -3.36
CA PHE A 174 -0.89 -11.67 -3.49
C PHE A 174 -0.94 -12.84 -2.50
N VAL A 175 0.17 -13.54 -2.31
CA VAL A 175 0.27 -14.64 -1.34
C VAL A 175 0.07 -14.13 0.08
N ILE A 176 0.70 -13.01 0.45
CA ILE A 176 0.52 -12.37 1.76
C ILE A 176 -0.95 -11.97 1.98
N ALA A 177 -1.60 -11.39 0.96
CA ALA A 177 -3.01 -11.03 1.03
C ALA A 177 -3.93 -12.25 1.21
N ALA A 178 -3.70 -13.34 0.45
CA ALA A 178 -4.45 -14.60 0.60
C ALA A 178 -4.28 -15.20 2.00
N LEU A 179 -3.05 -15.25 2.51
CA LEU A 179 -2.77 -15.75 3.85
C LEU A 179 -3.44 -14.90 4.92
N GLY A 180 -3.37 -13.58 4.81
CA GLY A 180 -4.06 -12.65 5.72
C GLY A 180 -5.56 -12.88 5.74
N LEU A 181 -6.20 -13.01 4.58
CA LEU A 181 -7.62 -13.31 4.47
C LEU A 181 -7.96 -14.66 5.13
N MET A 182 -7.16 -15.69 4.88
CA MET A 182 -7.36 -17.02 5.45
C MET A 182 -7.27 -17.00 6.98
N VAL A 183 -6.30 -16.27 7.54
CA VAL A 183 -6.15 -16.09 9.00
C VAL A 183 -7.37 -15.37 9.58
N ILE A 184 -7.83 -14.29 8.96
CA ILE A 184 -9.00 -13.52 9.42
C ILE A 184 -10.26 -14.39 9.42
N THR A 185 -10.51 -15.13 8.35
CA THR A 185 -11.68 -16.02 8.27
C THR A 185 -11.60 -17.14 9.29
N PHE A 186 -10.42 -17.76 9.45
CA PHE A 186 -10.22 -18.79 10.46
C PHE A 186 -10.48 -18.30 11.88
N CYS A 187 -9.95 -17.12 12.25
CA CYS A 187 -10.21 -16.47 13.52
C CYS A 187 -11.71 -16.21 13.74
N THR A 188 -12.40 -15.71 12.70
CA THR A 188 -13.85 -15.44 12.75
C THR A 188 -14.65 -16.71 13.00
N ILE A 189 -14.33 -17.80 12.29
CA ILE A 189 -15.02 -19.08 12.42
C ILE A 189 -14.80 -19.71 13.79
N ILE A 190 -13.56 -19.66 14.30
CA ILE A 190 -13.25 -20.15 15.66
C ILE A 190 -14.07 -19.38 16.69
N TYR A 191 -14.05 -18.04 16.62
CA TYR A 191 -14.77 -17.20 17.55
C TYR A 191 -16.26 -17.55 17.59
N HIS A 192 -16.89 -17.64 16.42
CA HIS A 192 -18.30 -18.00 16.31
C HIS A 192 -18.60 -19.41 16.81
N THR A 193 -17.78 -20.40 16.43
CA THR A 193 -18.03 -21.79 16.83
C THR A 193 -17.85 -21.98 18.33
N LEU A 194 -16.87 -21.32 18.95
CA LEU A 194 -16.69 -21.33 20.40
C LEU A 194 -17.85 -20.63 21.13
N LYS A 195 -18.36 -19.52 20.58
CA LYS A 195 -19.53 -18.83 21.14
C LYS A 195 -20.75 -19.75 21.18
N VAL A 196 -21.02 -20.47 20.08
CA VAL A 196 -22.14 -21.42 19.96
C VAL A 196 -21.92 -22.68 20.81
N ALA A 197 -20.68 -23.13 20.93
CA ALA A 197 -20.36 -24.30 21.72
C ALA A 197 -20.53 -24.07 23.23
N LYS A 198 -20.24 -22.84 23.70
CA LYS A 198 -20.43 -22.39 25.08
C LYS A 198 -21.88 -22.06 25.42
N SER A 199 -22.71 -21.68 24.45
CA SER A 199 -24.16 -21.56 24.71
C SER A 199 -24.76 -22.93 25.03
N ASN A 200 -25.52 -22.99 26.11
CA ASN A 200 -26.08 -24.22 26.65
C ASN A 200 -27.09 -24.82 25.64
N PRO A 201 -26.89 -26.05 25.14
CA PRO A 201 -27.76 -26.66 24.13
C PRO A 201 -29.22 -26.83 24.60
N VAL A 202 -29.48 -26.79 25.91
CA VAL A 202 -30.82 -26.88 26.49
C VAL A 202 -31.67 -25.65 26.17
N ASP A 203 -31.07 -24.46 26.04
CA ASP A 203 -31.82 -23.24 25.69
C ASP A 203 -32.16 -23.18 24.19
N SER A 204 -31.40 -23.87 23.33
CA SER A 204 -31.63 -23.90 21.88
C SER A 204 -32.80 -24.81 21.48
N LEU A 205 -33.19 -25.74 22.36
CA LEU A 205 -34.31 -26.67 22.18
C LEU A 205 -35.60 -26.20 22.88
N ARG A 206 -35.53 -25.16 23.72
CA ARG A 206 -36.67 -24.64 24.50
C ARG A 206 -37.33 -23.41 23.88
N ILE A 207 -36.94 -23.03 22.66
CA ILE A 207 -37.61 -21.99 21.87
C ILE A 207 -38.64 -22.71 21.00
N GLU A 208 -39.76 -23.03 21.61
CA GLU A 208 -41.08 -22.92 20.98
C GLU A 208 -41.55 -21.46 21.11
#